data_AF-A0A7X0EXF4-F1
#
_entry.id   AF-A0A7X0EXF4-F1
#
_cell.length_a   1.000
_cell.length_b   1.000
_cell.length_c   1.000
_cell.angle_alpha   90.00
_cell.angle_beta   90.00
_cell.angle_gamma   90.00
#
_symmetry.space_group_name_H-M   'P 1'
#
loop_
_entity.id
_entity.type
_entity.pdbx_description
1 polymer ?
#
loop_
_entity_poly.entity_id
_entity_poly.type
_entity_poly.pdbx_seq_one_letter_code
_entity_poly.pdbx_strand_id
1 'polypeptide(L)'
;MRRRLLPLLCAALTTVAVLSTPVLSTAVQATPTPAAAATAPPATATRAPEPVAASTVRAGGDGGQPYASFWYPDTILGWDPATDPDARFNRSRVPLRPRASLPALKANPHARAGEGRVASLVSFAPTSGNPSQGSPSADYYAFTYWQYVDTLVFWGGSAGEGLILAPNATVIDAAHRNGVRVYGTVFFPPTAYGGKIEWVRDFVRKSGGAYPVADKLVEVARHYGFDGWFINQETAGGDAALATELRELITYARGRGPVEFMWYDAMTESGSVTWQDGLTPANDAFLNDPHRVSDSMFLDFGWTAAGQHASRDLARSLGRDEHELFAGIDTEANGYATGVPWEAVFPSGQPHVTSLGIYRPEWTWKSSSGPADFRARDSRFWVGANADPSDTTTSSPWKGLAHYVAESTPITAKPFVTGFNTGHGDFYNVRGVRVRDGGWNNLSMQDVPPTYRWVVESAGSRLTPSIDYGDAYEGGSSLRLTGRLDAVNTVRLYQARLPVSAGTRLSVVLKTPQAGPTRLQAAVAFADAPHTFTTFDLGATGGTGWERRTLDLSAHAGRTIAQLGLRVTGTADAYDIRVGQLAVHDAGWTPSPRRPG
;
A
#
# COMPACT_ATOMS: atom_id res chain seq x y z
N MET A 1 47.84 -61.28 -8.08
CA MET A 1 47.98 -62.60 -7.44
C MET A 1 48.10 -62.42 -5.93
N ARG A 2 47.23 -63.08 -5.16
CA ARG A 2 47.32 -63.43 -3.72
C ARG A 2 47.33 -62.25 -2.70
N ARG A 3 46.25 -61.96 -1.94
CA ARG A 3 45.71 -62.68 -0.75
C ARG A 3 46.85 -63.09 0.19
N ARG A 4 46.91 -62.70 1.48
CA ARG A 4 46.04 -63.04 2.64
C ARG A 4 46.98 -62.79 3.88
N LEU A 5 46.58 -62.47 5.11
CA LEU A 5 45.80 -63.27 6.07
C LEU A 5 45.74 -62.50 7.41
N LEU A 6 44.58 -62.55 8.05
CA LEU A 6 44.31 -62.39 9.49
C LEU A 6 45.03 -63.51 10.30
N PRO A 7 45.13 -63.47 11.65
CA PRO A 7 44.03 -64.05 12.46
C PRO A 7 43.84 -63.61 13.94
N LEU A 8 42.60 -63.77 14.46
CA LEU A 8 42.15 -64.63 15.61
C LEU A 8 42.09 -63.89 16.98
N LEU A 9 41.16 -64.07 17.93
CA LEU A 9 39.78 -64.61 18.10
C LEU A 9 39.49 -64.50 19.64
N CYS A 10 38.27 -64.26 20.15
CA CYS A 10 37.33 -65.23 20.75
C CYS A 10 36.23 -64.44 21.53
N ALA A 11 34.93 -64.53 21.21
CA ALA A 11 33.86 -65.50 21.65
C ALA A 11 33.01 -64.92 22.82
N ALA A 12 31.67 -64.99 22.94
CA ALA A 12 30.56 -65.84 22.42
C ALA A 12 29.19 -65.04 22.50
N LEU A 13 28.25 -65.07 21.53
CA LEU A 13 27.10 -66.00 21.25
C LEU A 13 26.05 -66.07 22.40
N THR A 14 24.72 -65.91 22.22
CA THR A 14 23.73 -66.57 21.30
C THR A 14 22.38 -65.77 21.24
N THR A 15 21.76 -65.48 20.07
CA THR A 15 20.65 -66.19 19.33
C THR A 15 19.28 -66.23 20.07
N VAL A 16 18.06 -66.01 19.53
CA VAL A 16 17.38 -66.40 18.27
C VAL A 16 16.14 -65.49 18.03
N ALA A 17 15.80 -65.22 16.77
CA ALA A 17 14.51 -64.71 16.29
C ALA A 17 13.65 -65.86 15.72
N VAL A 18 12.30 -65.72 15.61
CA VAL A 18 11.47 -66.12 14.43
C VAL A 18 9.94 -66.13 14.71
N LEU A 19 9.23 -65.36 13.86
CA LEU A 19 7.94 -65.53 13.12
C LEU A 19 6.55 -65.85 13.77
N SER A 20 5.61 -64.94 13.43
CA SER A 20 4.27 -65.10 12.77
C SER A 20 2.96 -65.53 13.48
N THR A 21 2.02 -64.55 13.51
CA THR A 21 0.54 -64.59 13.20
C THR A 21 -0.44 -65.21 14.23
N PRO A 22 -1.79 -65.05 14.10
CA PRO A 22 -2.62 -63.83 14.29
C PRO A 22 -3.89 -64.09 15.17
N VAL A 23 -4.55 -63.10 15.80
CA VAL A 23 -6.01 -63.19 16.12
C VAL A 23 -6.69 -61.80 16.20
N LEU A 24 -7.89 -61.78 15.62
CA LEU A 24 -8.91 -60.75 15.43
C LEU A 24 -9.44 -60.02 16.69
N SER A 25 -9.96 -58.79 16.50
CA SER A 25 -11.40 -58.54 16.70
C SER A 25 -11.89 -57.25 16.00
N THR A 26 -12.82 -57.47 15.05
CA THR A 26 -13.92 -56.63 14.54
C THR A 26 -13.64 -55.26 13.91
N ALA A 27 -13.83 -55.25 12.58
CA ALA A 27 -14.09 -54.08 11.76
C ALA A 27 -15.57 -53.67 11.82
N VAL A 28 -15.83 -52.37 11.85
CA VAL A 28 -17.02 -51.77 11.24
C VAL A 28 -16.50 -50.86 10.12
N GLN A 29 -16.80 -51.24 8.89
CA GLN A 29 -16.61 -50.39 7.71
C GLN A 29 -17.67 -49.28 7.74
N ALA A 30 -17.24 -48.02 7.80
CA ALA A 30 -18.04 -46.89 7.37
C ALA A 30 -17.44 -46.37 6.05
N THR A 31 -18.22 -46.52 4.98
CA THR A 31 -17.99 -45.92 3.67
C THR A 31 -17.83 -44.40 3.80
N PRO A 32 -16.84 -43.74 3.16
CA PRO A 32 -16.81 -42.30 3.10
C PRO A 32 -17.89 -41.80 2.16
N THR A 33 -18.93 -41.20 2.74
CA THR A 33 -19.91 -40.34 2.07
C THR A 33 -19.17 -39.12 1.50
N PRO A 34 -19.47 -38.64 0.28
CA PRO A 34 -18.86 -37.42 -0.23
C PRO A 34 -19.20 -36.25 0.68
N ALA A 35 -18.18 -35.56 1.19
CA ALA A 35 -18.34 -34.33 1.95
C ALA A 35 -18.98 -33.29 1.03
N ALA A 36 -20.20 -32.87 1.37
CA ALA A 36 -20.87 -31.75 0.75
C ALA A 36 -19.98 -30.51 0.84
N ALA A 37 -19.84 -29.80 -0.27
CA ALA A 37 -19.22 -28.49 -0.33
C ALA A 37 -19.87 -27.59 0.74
N ALA A 38 -19.06 -27.16 1.71
CA ALA A 38 -19.47 -26.15 2.66
C ALA A 38 -19.57 -24.82 1.90
N THR A 39 -20.79 -24.42 1.58
CA THR A 39 -21.11 -23.05 1.19
C THR A 39 -20.69 -22.12 2.33
N ALA A 40 -19.86 -21.13 2.01
CA ALA A 40 -19.53 -20.05 2.92
C ALA A 40 -20.83 -19.34 3.36
N PRO A 41 -21.03 -19.05 4.66
CA PRO A 41 -22.22 -18.35 5.10
C PRO A 41 -22.19 -16.88 4.62
N PRO A 42 -23.36 -16.29 4.26
CA PRO A 42 -23.43 -14.89 3.89
C PRO A 42 -23.01 -14.01 5.07
N ALA A 43 -22.28 -12.94 4.76
CA ALA A 43 -21.87 -11.91 5.71
C ALA A 43 -23.08 -11.44 6.54
N THR A 44 -22.91 -11.44 7.86
CA THR A 44 -23.95 -11.12 8.84
C THR A 44 -24.46 -9.69 8.66
N ALA A 45 -25.76 -9.59 8.38
CA ALA A 45 -26.49 -8.35 8.19
C ALA A 45 -26.49 -7.48 9.47
N THR A 46 -25.94 -6.27 9.35
CA THR A 46 -26.33 -5.15 10.22
C THR A 46 -27.33 -4.28 9.45
N ARG A 47 -28.49 -4.05 10.07
CA ARG A 47 -29.65 -3.32 9.52
C ARG A 47 -29.25 -1.95 8.97
N ALA A 48 -29.39 -1.77 7.66
CA ALA A 48 -29.27 -0.47 7.01
C ALA A 48 -30.35 0.50 7.52
N PRO A 49 -30.03 1.78 7.76
CA PRO A 49 -31.03 2.81 8.03
C PRO A 49 -31.89 3.06 6.77
N GLU A 50 -33.13 3.51 6.98
CA GLU A 50 -34.13 3.77 5.93
C GLU A 50 -33.64 4.74 4.84
N PRO A 51 -34.15 4.61 3.59
CA PRO A 51 -33.72 5.43 2.47
C PRO A 51 -34.18 6.88 2.67
N VAL A 52 -33.21 7.76 2.92
CA VAL A 52 -33.41 9.21 2.84
C VAL A 52 -33.53 9.57 1.35
N ALA A 53 -34.53 10.39 1.01
CA ALA A 53 -34.76 10.90 -0.33
C ALA A 53 -33.45 11.42 -0.96
N ALA A 54 -33.26 11.15 -2.26
CA ALA A 54 -32.10 11.56 -3.05
C ALA A 54 -31.78 13.04 -2.79
N SER A 55 -30.73 13.26 -1.99
CA SER A 55 -30.29 14.58 -1.57
C SER A 55 -29.20 15.05 -2.50
N THR A 56 -29.44 16.22 -3.07
CA THR A 56 -28.47 17.17 -3.62
C THR A 56 -27.09 17.05 -3.01
N VAL A 57 -26.07 17.12 -3.88
CA VAL A 57 -24.66 17.42 -3.59
C VAL A 57 -24.55 18.19 -2.28
N ARG A 58 -23.94 17.61 -1.25
CA ARG A 58 -23.45 18.38 -0.08
C ARG A 58 -22.26 19.21 -0.56
N ALA A 59 -22.53 20.20 -1.41
CA ALA A 59 -21.62 21.30 -1.58
C ALA A 59 -21.61 22.01 -0.22
N GLY A 60 -20.44 22.24 0.35
CA GLY A 60 -20.34 23.30 1.34
C GLY A 60 -20.88 24.56 0.67
N GLY A 61 -21.98 25.14 1.20
CA GLY A 61 -22.32 26.51 0.82
C GLY A 61 -21.10 27.42 1.01
N ASP A 62 -21.04 28.57 0.34
CA ASP A 62 -19.88 29.47 0.42
C ASP A 62 -19.30 29.58 1.85
N GLY A 63 -18.07 29.07 2.04
CA GLY A 63 -17.37 29.02 3.34
C GLY A 63 -17.47 27.71 4.13
N GLY A 64 -18.16 26.68 3.62
CA GLY A 64 -18.25 25.34 4.22
C GLY A 64 -17.05 24.43 3.92
N GLN A 65 -17.01 23.27 4.60
CA GLN A 65 -16.05 22.19 4.32
C GLN A 65 -16.30 21.62 2.91
N PRO A 66 -15.30 21.62 2.00
CA PRO A 66 -15.44 20.96 0.70
C PRO A 66 -15.30 19.44 0.83
N TYR A 67 -15.99 18.71 -0.05
CA TYR A 67 -15.98 17.24 -0.10
C TYR A 67 -15.53 16.68 -1.46
N ALA A 68 -15.01 15.46 -1.44
CA ALA A 68 -14.67 14.70 -2.64
C ALA A 68 -15.91 14.57 -3.52
N SER A 69 -15.75 14.77 -4.82
CA SER A 69 -16.87 14.70 -5.75
C SER A 69 -17.35 13.25 -5.96
N PHE A 70 -18.67 13.09 -5.96
CA PHE A 70 -19.33 11.83 -6.25
C PHE A 70 -20.58 12.07 -7.11
N TRP A 71 -20.98 11.08 -7.90
CA TRP A 71 -22.07 11.22 -8.86
C TRP A 71 -22.81 9.90 -9.10
N TYR A 72 -24.03 10.03 -9.61
CA TYR A 72 -24.69 9.02 -10.43
C TYR A 72 -24.38 9.26 -11.93
N PRO A 73 -24.56 8.25 -12.80
CA PRO A 73 -24.28 8.37 -14.24
C PRO A 73 -24.97 9.55 -14.94
N ASP A 74 -26.17 9.93 -14.52
CA ASP A 74 -26.91 11.08 -15.06
C ASP A 74 -26.37 12.41 -14.51
N THR A 75 -26.03 12.47 -13.22
CA THR A 75 -25.55 13.70 -12.58
C THR A 75 -24.13 14.11 -13.00
N ILE A 76 -23.24 13.16 -13.32
CA ILE A 76 -21.88 13.48 -13.78
C ILE A 76 -21.88 14.21 -15.13
N LEU A 77 -22.92 14.02 -15.96
CA LEU A 77 -23.04 14.69 -17.26
C LEU A 77 -23.13 16.22 -17.12
N GLY A 78 -23.68 16.70 -16.00
CA GLY A 78 -23.77 18.12 -15.68
C GLY A 78 -22.54 18.67 -14.94
N TRP A 79 -21.55 17.85 -14.61
CA TRP A 79 -20.36 18.32 -13.90
C TRP A 79 -19.52 19.23 -14.79
N ASP A 80 -19.22 20.42 -14.29
CA ASP A 80 -18.30 21.39 -14.89
C ASP A 80 -17.44 21.99 -13.76
N PRO A 81 -16.11 21.82 -13.79
CA PRO A 81 -15.24 22.33 -12.75
C PRO A 81 -15.25 23.86 -12.61
N ALA A 82 -15.74 24.61 -13.61
CA ALA A 82 -15.91 26.05 -13.52
C ALA A 82 -17.10 26.46 -12.65
N THR A 83 -18.07 25.56 -12.45
CA THR A 83 -19.31 25.85 -11.72
C THR A 83 -19.47 25.03 -10.43
N ASP A 84 -18.73 23.92 -10.29
CA ASP A 84 -18.65 23.16 -9.04
C ASP A 84 -17.79 23.92 -7.99
N PRO A 85 -18.38 24.35 -6.86
CA PRO A 85 -17.67 25.13 -5.83
C PRO A 85 -16.53 24.33 -5.16
N ASP A 86 -16.64 23.01 -5.12
CA ASP A 86 -15.68 22.12 -4.45
C ASP A 86 -14.56 21.66 -5.40
N ALA A 87 -14.76 21.73 -6.72
CA ALA A 87 -13.82 21.22 -7.72
C ALA A 87 -12.39 21.77 -7.56
N ARG A 88 -12.25 23.06 -7.22
CA ARG A 88 -10.92 23.67 -7.00
C ARG A 88 -10.16 23.07 -5.80
N PHE A 89 -10.87 22.53 -4.81
CA PHE A 89 -10.29 21.91 -3.61
C PHE A 89 -10.00 20.42 -3.81
N ASN A 90 -10.67 19.78 -4.77
CA ASN A 90 -10.47 18.37 -5.13
C ASN A 90 -9.32 18.14 -6.12
N ARG A 91 -8.69 19.21 -6.61
CA ARG A 91 -7.57 19.12 -7.55
C ARG A 91 -6.23 18.88 -6.85
N SER A 92 -5.57 17.77 -7.18
CA SER A 92 -4.18 17.50 -6.80
C SER A 92 -3.22 18.48 -7.48
N ARG A 93 -2.14 18.81 -6.75
CA ARG A 93 -1.02 19.61 -7.29
C ARG A 93 0.31 18.88 -7.27
N VAL A 94 0.31 17.61 -6.86
CA VAL A 94 1.50 16.77 -6.83
C VAL A 94 1.47 15.82 -8.02
N PRO A 95 2.37 15.95 -9.00
CA PRO A 95 2.44 14.98 -10.08
C PRO A 95 2.92 13.62 -9.58
N LEU A 96 2.45 12.54 -10.22
CA LEU A 96 2.91 11.19 -9.96
C LEU A 96 4.43 11.12 -10.12
N ARG A 97 5.13 10.77 -9.04
CA ARG A 97 6.59 10.68 -9.06
C ARG A 97 7.07 9.35 -9.64
N PRO A 98 8.21 9.34 -10.36
CA PRO A 98 8.83 8.10 -10.76
C PRO A 98 9.30 7.31 -9.53
N ARG A 99 9.17 5.98 -9.61
CA ARG A 99 9.68 5.04 -8.60
C ARG A 99 10.88 4.28 -9.13
N ALA A 100 11.79 3.95 -8.22
CA ALA A 100 12.85 2.99 -8.46
C ALA A 100 12.63 1.74 -7.59
N SER A 101 12.84 0.56 -8.18
CA SER A 101 13.06 -0.68 -7.46
C SER A 101 14.56 -0.94 -7.40
N LEU A 102 15.07 -1.29 -6.22
CA LEU A 102 16.49 -1.60 -6.00
C LEU A 102 16.59 -3.02 -5.41
N PRO A 103 16.54 -4.08 -6.23
CA PRO A 103 16.47 -5.47 -5.75
C PRO A 103 17.62 -5.86 -4.80
N ALA A 104 18.83 -5.30 -5.01
CA ALA A 104 19.98 -5.52 -4.14
C ALA A 104 19.74 -5.02 -2.69
N LEU A 105 18.79 -4.12 -2.49
CA LEU A 105 18.50 -3.47 -1.22
C LEU A 105 17.21 -3.95 -0.55
N LYS A 106 16.52 -4.93 -1.13
CA LYS A 106 15.32 -5.52 -0.49
C LYS A 106 15.63 -5.91 0.95
N ALA A 107 14.73 -5.60 1.88
CA ALA A 107 14.95 -5.95 3.28
C ALA A 107 14.87 -7.46 3.50
N ASN A 108 13.86 -8.08 2.89
CA ASN A 108 13.58 -9.49 3.09
C ASN A 108 14.22 -10.35 1.99
N PRO A 109 14.93 -11.46 2.34
CA PRO A 109 15.46 -12.38 1.34
C PRO A 109 14.36 -13.08 0.52
N HIS A 110 13.16 -13.31 1.10
CA HIS A 110 12.02 -13.94 0.43
C HIS A 110 11.32 -13.02 -0.55
N ALA A 111 11.38 -11.71 -0.34
CA ALA A 111 10.68 -10.74 -1.17
C ALA A 111 11.23 -10.71 -2.59
N ARG A 112 10.35 -10.47 -3.56
CA ARG A 112 10.72 -10.36 -4.98
C ARG A 112 10.45 -8.94 -5.48
N ALA A 113 11.34 -8.49 -6.36
CA ALA A 113 11.38 -7.12 -6.84
C ALA A 113 11.09 -7.10 -8.33
N GLY A 114 10.24 -6.17 -8.78
CA GLY A 114 9.91 -6.02 -10.21
C GLY A 114 8.93 -7.07 -10.76
N GLU A 115 8.33 -7.89 -9.90
CA GLU A 115 7.31 -8.88 -10.25
C GLU A 115 6.25 -8.93 -9.14
N GLY A 116 4.99 -9.21 -9.50
CA GLY A 116 3.83 -9.07 -8.61
C GLY A 116 3.63 -7.63 -8.14
N ARG A 117 2.42 -7.11 -8.33
CA ARG A 117 2.02 -5.76 -7.92
C ARG A 117 1.02 -5.84 -6.79
N VAL A 118 0.82 -4.73 -6.08
CA VAL A 118 -0.21 -4.63 -5.04
C VAL A 118 -1.19 -3.51 -5.36
N ALA A 119 -2.47 -3.87 -5.47
CA ALA A 119 -3.59 -2.93 -5.50
C ALA A 119 -4.26 -2.89 -4.14
N SER A 120 -4.52 -1.70 -3.60
CA SER A 120 -5.10 -1.51 -2.27
C SER A 120 -6.39 -0.69 -2.34
N LEU A 121 -7.53 -1.31 -2.02
CA LEU A 121 -8.86 -0.68 -2.02
C LEU A 121 -9.15 -0.15 -0.62
N VAL A 122 -9.12 1.18 -0.45
CA VAL A 122 -9.14 1.83 0.87
C VAL A 122 -10.30 2.80 0.99
N SER A 123 -11.13 2.64 2.04
CA SER A 123 -12.17 3.61 2.37
C SER A 123 -11.68 4.62 3.42
N PHE A 124 -11.32 5.82 2.98
CA PHE A 124 -10.81 6.87 3.87
C PHE A 124 -11.91 7.54 4.72
N ALA A 125 -13.13 7.62 4.17
CA ALA A 125 -14.32 8.19 4.79
C ALA A 125 -15.56 7.75 3.98
N PRO A 126 -16.80 7.96 4.50
CA PRO A 126 -18.02 7.73 3.70
C PRO A 126 -18.01 8.50 2.38
N THR A 127 -18.64 7.96 1.34
CA THR A 127 -18.65 8.50 -0.03
C THR A 127 -18.97 10.00 -0.04
N SER A 128 -20.08 10.38 0.58
CA SER A 128 -20.58 11.76 0.61
C SER A 128 -19.94 12.62 1.69
N GLY A 129 -19.20 12.01 2.61
CA GLY A 129 -18.62 12.65 3.79
C GLY A 129 -17.10 12.76 3.74
N ASN A 130 -16.50 12.63 2.55
CA ASN A 130 -15.06 12.56 2.39
C ASN A 130 -14.44 13.96 2.20
N PRO A 131 -13.71 14.52 3.18
CA PRO A 131 -13.24 15.90 3.09
C PRO A 131 -12.18 16.10 2.00
N SER A 132 -12.33 17.12 1.15
CA SER A 132 -11.39 17.36 0.03
C SER A 132 -9.95 17.60 0.47
N GLN A 133 -9.77 18.28 1.61
CA GLN A 133 -8.49 18.81 2.10
C GLN A 133 -8.16 18.40 3.55
N GLY A 134 -8.74 17.28 4.00
CA GLY A 134 -8.62 16.80 5.37
C GLY A 134 -9.58 17.48 6.35
N SER A 135 -9.34 17.30 7.65
CA SER A 135 -10.27 17.75 8.70
C SER A 135 -9.54 18.11 10.01
N PRO A 136 -10.20 18.77 10.99
CA PRO A 136 -9.60 19.11 12.29
C PRO A 136 -9.60 17.93 13.27
N SER A 137 -9.31 16.72 12.79
CA SER A 137 -9.19 15.50 13.59
C SER A 137 -7.87 14.80 13.31
N ALA A 138 -7.20 14.29 14.34
CA ALA A 138 -6.04 13.40 14.16
C ALA A 138 -6.46 11.94 13.89
N ASP A 139 -7.74 11.62 14.08
CA ASP A 139 -8.28 10.28 13.84
C ASP A 139 -8.60 10.08 12.36
N TYR A 140 -7.60 9.63 11.61
CA TYR A 140 -7.68 9.40 10.17
C TYR A 140 -6.75 8.27 9.75
N TYR A 141 -7.07 7.57 8.66
CA TYR A 141 -6.18 6.56 8.08
C TYR A 141 -5.03 7.23 7.32
N ALA A 142 -4.05 7.73 8.05
CA ALA A 142 -2.82 8.29 7.50
C ALA A 142 -1.87 7.17 7.03
N PHE A 143 -2.23 6.53 5.91
CA PHE A 143 -1.49 5.42 5.33
C PHE A 143 -0.03 5.78 5.05
N THR A 144 0.92 4.90 5.42
CA THR A 144 2.37 5.18 5.28
C THR A 144 3.17 4.06 4.60
N TYR A 145 2.56 2.94 4.20
CA TYR A 145 3.26 1.78 3.63
C TYR A 145 3.31 1.78 2.09
N TRP A 146 3.38 2.97 1.49
CA TRP A 146 3.37 3.18 0.04
C TRP A 146 4.45 2.40 -0.72
N GLN A 147 5.57 2.08 -0.06
CA GLN A 147 6.67 1.33 -0.69
C GLN A 147 6.28 -0.08 -1.15
N TYR A 148 5.16 -0.62 -0.65
CA TYR A 148 4.64 -1.95 -0.99
C TYR A 148 3.39 -1.91 -1.87
N VAL A 149 2.88 -0.72 -2.23
CA VAL A 149 1.65 -0.55 -3.03
C VAL A 149 2.00 0.04 -4.39
N ASP A 150 1.38 -0.45 -5.47
CA ASP A 150 1.54 0.07 -6.83
C ASP A 150 0.36 0.93 -7.26
N THR A 151 -0.84 0.52 -6.86
CA THR A 151 -2.10 1.21 -7.16
C THR A 151 -2.95 1.30 -5.89
N LEU A 152 -3.41 2.50 -5.57
CA LEU A 152 -4.43 2.75 -4.56
C LEU A 152 -5.77 2.94 -5.26
N VAL A 153 -6.78 2.17 -4.89
CA VAL A 153 -8.16 2.42 -5.28
C VAL A 153 -8.84 3.15 -4.12
N PHE A 154 -9.32 4.36 -4.39
CA PHE A 154 -10.07 5.15 -3.43
C PHE A 154 -11.49 4.59 -3.35
N TRP A 155 -11.69 3.72 -2.36
CA TRP A 155 -12.88 2.89 -2.25
C TRP A 155 -14.05 3.66 -1.65
N GLY A 156 -15.19 3.57 -2.33
CA GLY A 156 -16.47 4.10 -1.89
C GLY A 156 -17.51 3.97 -2.98
N GLY A 157 -18.60 4.71 -2.83
CA GLY A 157 -19.79 4.55 -3.64
C GLY A 157 -20.84 3.73 -2.90
N SER A 158 -22.11 4.12 -3.04
CA SER A 158 -23.26 3.39 -2.51
C SER A 158 -24.52 3.82 -3.25
N ALA A 159 -25.55 2.96 -3.23
CA ALA A 159 -26.84 3.26 -3.86
C ALA A 159 -27.55 4.50 -3.27
N GLY A 160 -27.18 4.92 -2.05
CA GLY A 160 -27.77 6.06 -1.36
C GLY A 160 -26.97 7.36 -1.47
N GLU A 161 -25.68 7.29 -1.79
CA GLU A 161 -24.80 8.46 -1.85
C GLU A 161 -24.42 8.82 -3.29
N GLY A 162 -24.02 7.84 -4.09
CA GLY A 162 -23.50 8.03 -5.45
C GLY A 162 -22.64 6.84 -5.87
N LEU A 163 -22.53 6.60 -7.18
CA LEU A 163 -21.89 5.39 -7.74
C LEU A 163 -20.48 5.65 -8.26
N ILE A 164 -20.19 6.87 -8.67
CA ILE A 164 -18.91 7.30 -9.24
C ILE A 164 -18.26 8.22 -8.22
N LEU A 165 -17.17 7.80 -7.60
CA LEU A 165 -16.44 8.55 -6.57
C LEU A 165 -15.03 8.89 -7.06
N ALA A 166 -14.73 10.18 -7.18
CA ALA A 166 -13.37 10.65 -7.42
C ALA A 166 -12.57 10.69 -6.10
N PRO A 167 -11.25 10.40 -6.14
CA PRO A 167 -10.39 10.52 -4.97
C PRO A 167 -10.27 11.98 -4.50
N ASN A 168 -10.13 12.19 -3.19
CA ASN A 168 -9.83 13.52 -2.65
C ASN A 168 -8.39 13.95 -2.95
N ALA A 169 -8.14 15.27 -3.00
CA ALA A 169 -6.84 15.82 -3.37
C ALA A 169 -5.70 15.36 -2.46
N THR A 170 -5.96 15.23 -1.15
CA THR A 170 -4.91 14.89 -0.18
C THR A 170 -4.37 13.47 -0.35
N VAL A 171 -5.24 12.53 -0.71
CA VAL A 171 -4.87 11.13 -0.96
C VAL A 171 -4.10 11.03 -2.27
N ILE A 172 -4.56 11.71 -3.33
CA ILE A 172 -3.82 11.80 -4.61
C ILE A 172 -2.42 12.36 -4.34
N ASP A 173 -2.32 13.48 -3.61
CA ASP A 173 -1.04 14.13 -3.33
C ASP A 173 -0.06 13.22 -2.58
N ALA A 174 -0.53 12.48 -1.57
CA ALA A 174 0.29 11.55 -0.81
C ALA A 174 0.74 10.35 -1.65
N ALA A 175 -0.18 9.73 -2.39
CA ALA A 175 0.13 8.60 -3.26
C ALA A 175 1.12 9.00 -4.37
N HIS A 176 0.86 10.11 -5.06
CA HIS A 176 1.72 10.63 -6.12
C HIS A 176 3.11 11.01 -5.63
N ARG A 177 3.22 11.61 -4.43
CA ARG A 177 4.52 11.88 -3.78
C ARG A 177 5.32 10.60 -3.52
N ASN A 178 4.64 9.48 -3.34
CA ASN A 178 5.23 8.15 -3.19
C ASN A 178 5.24 7.33 -4.49
N GLY A 179 4.83 7.93 -5.62
CA GLY A 179 4.81 7.32 -6.94
C GLY A 179 3.80 6.18 -7.09
N VAL A 180 2.73 6.20 -6.31
CA VAL A 180 1.62 5.24 -6.36
C VAL A 180 0.49 5.84 -7.17
N ARG A 181 -0.04 5.07 -8.13
CA ARG A 181 -1.21 5.49 -8.94
C ARG A 181 -2.47 5.48 -8.08
N VAL A 182 -3.41 6.38 -8.34
CA VAL A 182 -4.69 6.48 -7.64
C VAL A 182 -5.84 6.34 -8.62
N TYR A 183 -6.72 5.37 -8.34
CA TYR A 183 -7.97 5.21 -9.06
C TYR A 183 -9.16 5.68 -8.23
N GLY A 184 -10.08 6.39 -8.88
CA GLY A 184 -11.44 6.54 -8.37
C GLY A 184 -12.21 5.23 -8.47
N THR A 185 -13.45 5.21 -7.97
CA THR A 185 -14.30 4.02 -8.00
C THR A 185 -15.60 4.32 -8.75
N VAL A 186 -15.98 3.41 -9.65
CA VAL A 186 -17.33 3.28 -10.21
C VAL A 186 -17.91 1.99 -9.64
N PHE A 187 -18.82 2.10 -8.69
CA PHE A 187 -19.43 0.96 -8.03
C PHE A 187 -20.93 0.89 -8.34
N PHE A 188 -21.34 -0.20 -8.98
CA PHE A 188 -22.75 -0.56 -9.18
C PHE A 188 -23.10 -1.62 -8.13
N PRO A 189 -23.84 -1.28 -7.05
CA PRO A 189 -24.04 -2.19 -5.93
C PRO A 189 -24.82 -3.44 -6.30
N PRO A 190 -24.71 -4.53 -5.51
CA PRO A 190 -25.65 -5.64 -5.60
C PRO A 190 -27.11 -5.17 -5.44
N THR A 191 -28.05 -5.85 -6.08
CA THR A 191 -29.49 -5.52 -5.99
C THR A 191 -30.01 -5.56 -4.54
N ALA A 192 -29.46 -6.46 -3.71
CA ALA A 192 -29.75 -6.55 -2.28
C ALA A 192 -29.38 -5.28 -1.49
N TYR A 193 -28.44 -4.47 -2.01
CA TYR A 193 -28.00 -3.20 -1.42
C TYR A 193 -28.50 -1.99 -2.22
N GLY A 194 -29.60 -2.15 -2.95
CA GLY A 194 -30.25 -1.06 -3.69
C GLY A 194 -29.70 -0.82 -5.10
N GLY A 195 -28.85 -1.71 -5.61
CA GLY A 195 -28.39 -1.68 -6.99
C GLY A 195 -29.52 -1.73 -8.01
N LYS A 196 -29.42 -0.90 -9.06
CA LYS A 196 -30.40 -0.81 -10.15
C LYS A 196 -29.70 -0.94 -11.48
N ILE A 197 -30.12 -1.91 -12.30
CA ILE A 197 -29.48 -2.19 -13.59
C ILE A 197 -29.61 -1.00 -14.55
N GLU A 198 -30.62 -0.16 -14.35
CA GLU A 198 -30.82 1.10 -15.08
C GLU A 198 -29.60 2.01 -14.98
N TRP A 199 -28.91 2.06 -13.84
CA TRP A 199 -27.69 2.86 -13.68
C TRP A 199 -26.55 2.35 -14.56
N VAL A 200 -26.45 1.04 -14.78
CA VAL A 200 -25.45 0.45 -15.68
C VAL A 200 -25.78 0.81 -17.13
N ARG A 201 -27.07 0.76 -17.50
CA ARG A 201 -27.54 1.18 -18.83
C ARG A 201 -27.33 2.68 -19.07
N ASP A 202 -27.52 3.51 -18.05
CA ASP A 202 -27.26 4.95 -18.11
C ASP A 202 -25.76 5.24 -18.24
N PHE A 203 -24.93 4.47 -17.54
CA PHE A 203 -23.48 4.58 -17.62
C PHE A 203 -22.95 4.33 -19.04
N VAL A 204 -23.47 3.30 -19.73
CA VAL A 204 -23.07 2.98 -21.11
C VAL A 204 -23.86 3.71 -22.19
N ARG A 205 -24.78 4.62 -21.82
CA ARG A 205 -25.67 5.23 -22.79
C ARG A 205 -24.87 6.03 -23.84
N LYS A 206 -25.00 5.65 -25.10
CA LYS A 206 -24.39 6.36 -26.22
C LYS A 206 -25.16 7.63 -26.62
N SER A 207 -24.41 8.62 -27.09
CA SER A 207 -24.93 9.75 -27.87
C SER A 207 -24.16 9.81 -29.18
N GLY A 208 -24.81 9.38 -30.28
CA GLY A 208 -24.11 9.09 -31.52
C GLY A 208 -23.06 7.99 -31.31
N GLY A 209 -21.81 8.25 -31.72
CA GLY A 209 -20.68 7.33 -31.51
C GLY A 209 -19.88 7.59 -30.23
N ALA A 210 -20.39 8.42 -29.31
CA ALA A 210 -19.70 8.78 -28.08
C ALA A 210 -20.38 8.17 -26.84
N TYR A 211 -19.57 7.91 -25.81
CA TYR A 211 -20.02 7.55 -24.47
C TYR A 211 -19.86 8.77 -23.55
N PRO A 212 -20.92 9.57 -23.30
CA PRO A 212 -20.79 10.85 -22.58
C PRO A 212 -20.29 10.69 -21.14
N VAL A 213 -20.66 9.60 -20.45
CA VAL A 213 -20.16 9.33 -19.10
C VAL A 213 -18.66 9.03 -19.15
N ALA A 214 -18.17 8.24 -20.11
CA ALA A 214 -16.73 8.01 -20.28
C ALA A 214 -15.95 9.30 -20.56
N ASP A 215 -16.49 10.20 -21.38
CA ASP A 215 -15.89 11.52 -21.59
C ASP A 215 -15.73 12.28 -20.28
N LYS A 216 -16.75 12.24 -19.42
CA LYS A 216 -16.68 12.84 -18.09
C LYS A 216 -15.69 12.15 -17.15
N LEU A 217 -15.60 10.82 -17.16
CA LEU A 217 -14.59 10.10 -16.38
C LEU A 217 -13.16 10.51 -16.75
N VAL A 218 -12.88 10.68 -18.04
CA VAL A 218 -11.60 11.15 -18.57
C VAL A 218 -11.36 12.62 -18.17
N GLU A 219 -12.38 13.47 -18.31
CA GLU A 219 -12.33 14.89 -17.95
C GLU A 219 -12.02 15.09 -16.45
N VAL A 220 -12.75 14.37 -15.58
CA VAL A 220 -12.57 14.42 -14.12
C VAL A 220 -11.18 13.93 -13.72
N ALA A 221 -10.73 12.79 -14.25
CA ALA A 221 -9.39 12.25 -13.98
C ALA A 221 -8.29 13.25 -14.37
N ARG A 222 -8.40 13.85 -15.56
CA ARG A 222 -7.46 14.89 -16.03
C ARG A 222 -7.53 16.16 -15.17
N HIS A 223 -8.73 16.60 -14.79
CA HIS A 223 -8.91 17.86 -14.05
C HIS A 223 -8.39 17.75 -12.62
N TYR A 224 -8.80 16.72 -11.89
CA TYR A 224 -8.36 16.48 -10.51
C TYR A 224 -6.96 15.90 -10.42
N GLY A 225 -6.47 15.28 -11.49
CA GLY A 225 -5.09 14.81 -11.62
C GLY A 225 -4.85 13.47 -10.93
N PHE A 226 -5.70 12.48 -11.18
CA PHE A 226 -5.52 11.08 -10.78
C PHE A 226 -5.53 10.15 -12.01
N ASP A 227 -5.15 8.88 -11.82
CA ASP A 227 -4.64 8.05 -12.92
C ASP A 227 -5.69 7.16 -13.60
N GLY A 228 -6.81 6.85 -12.93
CA GLY A 228 -7.72 5.83 -13.45
C GLY A 228 -9.00 5.59 -12.66
N TRP A 229 -9.72 4.56 -13.06
CA TRP A 229 -10.99 4.14 -12.45
C TRP A 229 -11.03 2.64 -12.21
N PHE A 230 -11.42 2.25 -11.00
CA PHE A 230 -11.82 0.90 -10.66
C PHE A 230 -13.32 0.74 -10.95
N ILE A 231 -13.71 -0.19 -11.81
CA ILE A 231 -15.11 -0.48 -12.13
C ILE A 231 -15.51 -1.77 -11.45
N ASN A 232 -16.39 -1.66 -10.46
CA ASN A 232 -17.03 -2.80 -9.82
C ASN A 232 -18.51 -2.88 -10.21
N GLN A 233 -18.83 -3.77 -11.13
CA GLN A 233 -20.20 -4.04 -11.57
C GLN A 233 -20.72 -5.28 -10.83
N GLU A 234 -21.53 -5.06 -9.79
CA GLU A 234 -22.18 -6.11 -8.99
C GLU A 234 -23.69 -6.16 -9.20
N THR A 235 -24.23 -5.28 -10.06
CA THR A 235 -25.67 -5.19 -10.27
C THR A 235 -26.14 -6.23 -11.27
N ALA A 236 -26.83 -7.25 -10.76
CA ALA A 236 -27.47 -8.29 -11.56
C ALA A 236 -28.56 -7.75 -12.52
N GLY A 237 -28.90 -8.53 -13.54
CA GLY A 237 -29.94 -8.22 -14.53
C GLY A 237 -29.41 -7.70 -15.87
N GLY A 238 -28.09 -7.77 -16.09
CA GLY A 238 -27.47 -7.50 -17.38
C GLY A 238 -27.60 -8.64 -18.39
N ASP A 239 -27.21 -8.37 -19.62
CA ASP A 239 -27.13 -9.32 -20.73
C ASP A 239 -25.83 -9.11 -21.53
N ALA A 240 -25.59 -9.95 -22.52
CA ALA A 240 -24.37 -9.89 -23.32
C ALA A 240 -24.23 -8.59 -24.13
N ALA A 241 -25.36 -7.95 -24.49
CA ALA A 241 -25.33 -6.65 -25.15
C ALA A 241 -24.81 -5.58 -24.19
N LEU A 242 -25.33 -5.52 -22.97
CA LEU A 242 -24.85 -4.59 -21.94
C LEU A 242 -23.38 -4.86 -21.56
N ALA A 243 -22.97 -6.13 -21.48
CA ALA A 243 -21.57 -6.50 -21.26
C ALA A 243 -20.65 -5.93 -22.36
N THR A 244 -21.09 -6.04 -23.62
CA THR A 244 -20.36 -5.49 -24.78
C THR A 244 -20.26 -3.97 -24.70
N GLU A 245 -21.36 -3.28 -24.40
CA GLU A 245 -21.39 -1.82 -24.24
C GLU A 245 -20.45 -1.32 -23.13
N LEU A 246 -20.32 -2.05 -22.01
CA LEU A 246 -19.35 -1.73 -20.95
C LEU A 246 -17.91 -1.82 -21.46
N ARG A 247 -17.57 -2.88 -22.20
CA ARG A 247 -16.22 -3.07 -22.76
C ARG A 247 -15.89 -2.03 -23.81
N GLU A 248 -16.86 -1.68 -24.66
CA GLU A 248 -16.75 -0.59 -25.62
C GLU A 248 -16.56 0.77 -24.93
N LEU A 249 -17.30 1.06 -23.86
CA LEU A 249 -17.15 2.29 -23.08
C LEU A 249 -15.74 2.41 -22.49
N ILE A 250 -15.21 1.34 -21.89
CA ILE A 250 -13.86 1.33 -21.31
C ILE A 250 -12.83 1.57 -22.43
N THR A 251 -12.94 0.84 -23.53
CA THR A 251 -12.04 0.97 -24.70
C THR A 251 -12.09 2.38 -25.28
N TYR A 252 -13.29 2.95 -25.39
CA TYR A 252 -13.52 4.32 -25.82
C TYR A 252 -12.82 5.32 -24.91
N ALA A 253 -13.02 5.23 -23.59
CA ALA A 253 -12.43 6.13 -22.61
C ALA A 253 -10.90 6.13 -22.66
N ARG A 254 -10.29 4.95 -22.77
CA ARG A 254 -8.83 4.80 -22.95
C ARG A 254 -8.32 5.46 -24.22
N GLY A 255 -9.13 5.49 -25.28
CA GLY A 255 -8.82 6.19 -26.53
C GLY A 255 -8.83 7.73 -26.41
N ARG A 256 -9.36 8.30 -25.31
CA ARG A 256 -9.49 9.75 -25.11
C ARG A 256 -8.37 10.38 -24.28
N GLY A 257 -7.55 9.58 -23.58
CA GLY A 257 -6.45 10.09 -22.77
C GLY A 257 -5.76 9.00 -21.95
N PRO A 258 -4.67 9.34 -21.25
CA PRO A 258 -3.92 8.41 -20.39
C PRO A 258 -4.67 8.17 -19.07
N VAL A 259 -5.86 7.55 -19.15
CA VAL A 259 -6.66 7.10 -18.01
C VAL A 259 -6.67 5.58 -18.00
N GLU A 260 -6.35 4.99 -16.86
CA GLU A 260 -6.28 3.54 -16.68
C GLU A 260 -7.60 2.99 -16.12
N PHE A 261 -7.90 1.72 -16.43
CA PHE A 261 -9.07 1.03 -15.88
C PHE A 261 -8.72 -0.30 -15.24
N MET A 262 -9.26 -0.54 -14.06
CA MET A 262 -9.25 -1.85 -13.39
C MET A 262 -10.67 -2.39 -13.31
N TRP A 263 -10.88 -3.59 -13.84
CA TRP A 263 -12.17 -4.27 -13.83
C TRP A 263 -12.26 -5.24 -12.65
N TYR A 264 -13.40 -5.31 -11.98
CA TYR A 264 -13.66 -6.34 -10.96
C TYR A 264 -14.30 -7.58 -11.59
N ASP A 265 -13.80 -8.77 -11.24
CA ASP A 265 -14.34 -10.07 -11.64
C ASP A 265 -15.73 -10.33 -11.05
N ALA A 266 -16.77 -9.78 -11.67
CA ALA A 266 -18.18 -9.97 -11.29
C ALA A 266 -19.08 -10.19 -12.51
N MET A 267 -19.36 -9.16 -13.31
CA MET A 267 -20.16 -9.32 -14.53
C MET A 267 -19.36 -10.06 -15.62
N THR A 268 -19.91 -11.17 -16.10
CA THR A 268 -19.36 -11.99 -17.19
C THR A 268 -19.78 -11.47 -18.57
N GLU A 269 -19.22 -12.02 -19.64
CA GLU A 269 -19.59 -11.70 -21.03
C GLU A 269 -21.04 -12.00 -21.37
N SER A 270 -21.68 -12.91 -20.62
CA SER A 270 -23.12 -13.17 -20.71
C SER A 270 -23.97 -12.02 -20.15
N GLY A 271 -23.36 -11.12 -19.40
CA GLY A 271 -24.00 -10.07 -18.62
C GLY A 271 -24.50 -10.49 -17.24
N SER A 272 -24.36 -11.78 -16.89
CA SER A 272 -24.66 -12.28 -15.55
C SER A 272 -23.53 -11.90 -14.58
N VAL A 273 -23.90 -11.50 -13.36
CA VAL A 273 -22.96 -11.33 -12.24
C VAL A 273 -22.68 -12.71 -11.65
N THR A 274 -21.50 -13.25 -11.98
CA THR A 274 -20.98 -14.53 -11.50
C THR A 274 -19.47 -14.40 -11.38
N TRP A 275 -18.98 -14.22 -10.15
CA TRP A 275 -17.55 -14.15 -9.85
C TRP A 275 -16.85 -15.44 -10.27
N GLN A 276 -15.74 -15.32 -10.99
CA GLN A 276 -15.00 -16.48 -11.52
C GLN A 276 -13.81 -16.89 -10.63
N ASP A 277 -13.49 -16.07 -9.63
CA ASP A 277 -12.31 -16.19 -8.77
C ASP A 277 -11.00 -16.25 -9.58
N GLY A 278 -10.98 -15.61 -10.75
CA GLY A 278 -9.94 -15.85 -11.75
C GLY A 278 -10.25 -15.26 -13.11
N LEU A 279 -9.22 -15.18 -13.96
CA LEU A 279 -9.40 -14.88 -15.37
C LEU A 279 -9.84 -16.16 -16.09
N THR A 280 -10.99 -16.13 -16.74
CA THR A 280 -11.57 -17.28 -17.46
C THR A 280 -12.17 -16.83 -18.79
N PRO A 281 -12.50 -17.75 -19.71
CA PRO A 281 -13.23 -17.42 -20.94
C PRO A 281 -14.63 -16.81 -20.72
N ALA A 282 -15.11 -16.71 -19.48
CA ALA A 282 -16.37 -16.03 -19.18
C ALA A 282 -16.19 -14.53 -18.92
N ASN A 283 -14.97 -14.06 -18.63
CA ASN A 283 -14.69 -12.67 -18.28
C ASN A 283 -13.45 -12.09 -18.99
N ASP A 284 -12.72 -12.89 -19.78
CA ASP A 284 -11.44 -12.47 -20.37
C ASP A 284 -11.59 -11.33 -21.38
N ALA A 285 -12.76 -11.19 -22.00
CA ALA A 285 -13.04 -10.06 -22.89
C ALA A 285 -13.06 -8.71 -22.15
N PHE A 286 -13.30 -8.67 -20.82
CA PHE A 286 -13.16 -7.44 -20.03
C PHE A 286 -11.69 -7.06 -19.79
N LEU A 287 -10.77 -8.00 -19.95
CA LEU A 287 -9.34 -7.73 -19.99
C LEU A 287 -8.91 -7.40 -21.43
N ASN A 288 -9.24 -8.25 -22.41
CA ASN A 288 -8.75 -8.15 -23.79
C ASN A 288 -9.73 -8.74 -24.84
N ASP A 289 -10.27 -7.92 -25.76
CA ASP A 289 -11.08 -8.35 -26.91
C ASP A 289 -11.08 -7.36 -28.10
N PRO A 290 -10.56 -7.72 -29.28
CA PRO A 290 -9.34 -8.53 -29.47
C PRO A 290 -8.09 -7.78 -28.97
N HIS A 291 -8.24 -6.51 -28.59
CA HIS A 291 -7.22 -5.65 -28.02
C HIS A 291 -7.52 -5.34 -26.56
N ARG A 292 -6.57 -4.69 -25.87
CA ARG A 292 -6.69 -4.31 -24.46
C ARG A 292 -7.99 -3.52 -24.19
N VAL A 293 -8.86 -4.07 -23.36
CA VAL A 293 -10.08 -3.42 -22.84
C VAL A 293 -9.73 -2.70 -21.55
N SER A 294 -9.38 -3.41 -20.48
CA SER A 294 -8.91 -2.83 -19.21
C SER A 294 -7.40 -3.01 -19.02
N ASP A 295 -6.79 -2.15 -18.19
CA ASP A 295 -5.37 -2.20 -17.86
C ASP A 295 -5.05 -3.29 -16.84
N SER A 296 -6.04 -3.68 -16.02
CA SER A 296 -5.92 -4.75 -15.03
C SER A 296 -7.27 -5.31 -14.61
N MET A 297 -7.25 -6.46 -13.96
CA MET A 297 -8.44 -7.10 -13.38
C MET A 297 -8.19 -7.43 -11.91
N PHE A 298 -9.14 -7.10 -11.04
CA PHE A 298 -9.19 -7.55 -9.66
C PHE A 298 -10.06 -8.80 -9.59
N LEU A 299 -9.46 -9.91 -9.20
CA LEU A 299 -10.10 -11.22 -9.13
C LEU A 299 -10.84 -11.35 -7.80
N ASP A 300 -12.02 -11.98 -7.80
CA ASP A 300 -12.80 -12.21 -6.58
C ASP A 300 -12.07 -13.14 -5.60
N PHE A 301 -12.59 -13.31 -4.38
CA PHE A 301 -11.81 -13.80 -3.24
C PHE A 301 -11.63 -15.32 -3.15
N GLY A 302 -12.40 -16.11 -3.91
CA GLY A 302 -12.49 -17.58 -3.80
C GLY A 302 -11.41 -18.37 -4.55
N TRP A 303 -10.30 -17.73 -4.95
CA TRP A 303 -9.32 -18.34 -5.83
C TRP A 303 -8.56 -19.53 -5.21
N THR A 304 -8.07 -20.41 -6.08
CA THR A 304 -7.23 -21.56 -5.72
C THR A 304 -5.88 -21.49 -6.43
N ALA A 305 -4.87 -22.24 -5.98
CA ALA A 305 -3.58 -22.31 -6.68
C ALA A 305 -3.73 -22.71 -8.16
N ALA A 306 -4.58 -23.70 -8.46
CA ALA A 306 -4.86 -24.10 -9.83
C ALA A 306 -5.53 -22.96 -10.64
N GLY A 307 -6.49 -22.24 -10.03
CA GLY A 307 -7.13 -21.08 -10.64
C GLY A 307 -6.17 -19.94 -10.97
N GLN A 308 -5.22 -19.64 -10.07
CA GLN A 308 -4.23 -18.59 -10.31
C GLN A 308 -3.23 -18.96 -11.41
N HIS A 309 -2.79 -20.22 -11.46
CA HIS A 309 -1.96 -20.70 -12.56
C HIS A 309 -2.71 -20.67 -13.90
N ALA A 310 -3.98 -21.10 -13.93
CA ALA A 310 -4.81 -21.04 -15.13
C ALA A 310 -5.02 -19.59 -15.59
N SER A 311 -5.27 -18.66 -14.65
CA SER A 311 -5.44 -17.24 -14.94
C SER A 311 -4.17 -16.62 -15.53
N ARG A 312 -3.00 -16.92 -14.96
CA ARG A 312 -1.68 -16.53 -15.51
C ARG A 312 -1.50 -17.02 -16.94
N ASP A 313 -1.77 -18.31 -17.17
CA ASP A 313 -1.55 -18.93 -18.49
C ASP A 313 -2.51 -18.36 -19.53
N LEU A 314 -3.77 -18.09 -19.16
CA LEU A 314 -4.74 -17.42 -20.02
C LEU A 314 -4.31 -15.98 -20.32
N ALA A 315 -3.92 -15.18 -19.32
CA ALA A 315 -3.42 -13.81 -19.53
C ALA A 315 -2.25 -13.80 -20.53
N ARG A 316 -1.28 -14.69 -20.36
CA ARG A 316 -0.14 -14.83 -21.28
C ARG A 316 -0.57 -15.22 -22.68
N SER A 317 -1.56 -16.11 -22.83
CA SER A 317 -2.11 -16.50 -24.14
C SER A 317 -2.80 -15.33 -24.86
N LEU A 318 -3.35 -14.38 -24.10
CA LEU A 318 -3.94 -13.13 -24.59
C LEU A 318 -2.89 -12.03 -24.83
N GLY A 319 -1.60 -12.32 -24.62
CA GLY A 319 -0.53 -11.33 -24.74
C GLY A 319 -0.53 -10.28 -23.61
N ARG A 320 -1.15 -10.59 -22.48
CA ARG A 320 -1.21 -9.75 -21.27
C ARG A 320 -0.17 -10.20 -20.25
N ASP A 321 0.30 -9.25 -19.45
CA ASP A 321 1.19 -9.51 -18.32
C ASP A 321 0.36 -10.13 -17.19
N GLU A 322 0.76 -11.30 -16.68
CA GLU A 322 0.08 -11.96 -15.56
C GLU A 322 -0.04 -11.11 -14.29
N HIS A 323 0.83 -10.11 -14.12
CA HIS A 323 0.80 -9.19 -13.00
C HIS A 323 -0.19 -8.03 -13.20
N GLU A 324 -0.96 -8.04 -14.28
CA GLU A 324 -2.16 -7.21 -14.44
C GLU A 324 -3.41 -7.86 -13.80
N LEU A 325 -3.28 -9.08 -13.27
CA LEU A 325 -4.32 -9.77 -12.49
C LEU A 325 -4.04 -9.64 -11.00
N PHE A 326 -4.96 -9.07 -10.24
CA PHE A 326 -4.83 -8.84 -8.80
C PHE A 326 -5.72 -9.83 -8.04
N ALA A 327 -5.12 -10.86 -7.47
CA ALA A 327 -5.79 -11.85 -6.63
C ALA A 327 -6.39 -11.18 -5.39
N GLY A 328 -7.72 -11.10 -5.29
CA GLY A 328 -8.39 -10.40 -4.20
C GLY A 328 -8.25 -11.11 -2.86
N ILE A 329 -7.92 -10.38 -1.80
CA ILE A 329 -8.10 -10.81 -0.42
C ILE A 329 -9.04 -9.87 0.32
N ASP A 330 -10.02 -10.42 1.02
CA ASP A 330 -10.92 -9.67 1.89
C ASP A 330 -10.31 -9.54 3.30
N THR A 331 -9.94 -8.31 3.65
CA THR A 331 -9.39 -7.99 4.98
C THR A 331 -10.34 -7.14 5.83
N GLU A 332 -11.56 -6.85 5.35
CA GLU A 332 -12.50 -5.93 5.98
C GLU A 332 -12.88 -6.36 7.41
N ALA A 333 -13.18 -7.65 7.58
CA ALA A 333 -13.62 -8.18 8.88
C ALA A 333 -12.44 -8.56 9.79
N ASN A 334 -11.43 -9.23 9.23
CA ASN A 334 -10.43 -9.97 10.01
C ASN A 334 -8.99 -9.47 9.82
N GLY A 335 -8.73 -8.54 8.91
CA GLY A 335 -7.39 -7.98 8.74
C GLY A 335 -6.32 -9.03 8.49
N TYR A 336 -5.20 -8.92 9.21
CA TYR A 336 -4.12 -9.92 9.17
C TYR A 336 -4.48 -11.30 9.78
N ALA A 337 -5.70 -11.46 10.32
CA ALA A 337 -6.22 -12.76 10.73
C ALA A 337 -6.99 -13.47 9.59
N THR A 338 -7.19 -12.82 8.44
CA THR A 338 -7.71 -13.47 7.23
C THR A 338 -6.77 -14.61 6.80
N GLY A 339 -7.34 -15.80 6.59
CA GLY A 339 -6.61 -16.94 6.02
C GLY A 339 -6.38 -16.74 4.53
N VAL A 340 -5.12 -16.64 4.11
CA VAL A 340 -4.74 -16.44 2.70
C VAL A 340 -3.86 -17.61 2.25
N PRO A 341 -4.20 -18.30 1.15
CA PRO A 341 -3.33 -19.33 0.57
C PRO A 341 -2.14 -18.70 -0.19
N TRP A 342 -1.22 -18.07 0.54
CA TRP A 342 -0.13 -17.26 -0.01
C TRP A 342 0.69 -17.95 -1.11
N GLU A 343 0.96 -19.25 -1.00
CA GLU A 343 1.73 -20.02 -1.98
C GLU A 343 1.07 -20.08 -3.38
N ALA A 344 -0.23 -19.82 -3.50
CA ALA A 344 -0.93 -19.76 -4.79
C ALA A 344 -0.57 -18.50 -5.60
N VAL A 345 -0.18 -17.42 -4.94
CA VAL A 345 0.14 -16.13 -5.56
C VAL A 345 1.64 -15.84 -5.46
N PHE A 346 2.23 -16.11 -4.29
CA PHE A 346 3.63 -15.88 -3.95
C PHE A 346 4.33 -17.18 -3.49
N PRO A 347 4.51 -18.16 -4.39
CA PRO A 347 5.17 -19.41 -4.06
C PRO A 347 6.62 -19.20 -3.63
N SER A 348 7.02 -19.83 -2.52
CA SER A 348 8.35 -19.63 -1.95
C SER A 348 9.47 -20.02 -2.92
N GLY A 349 10.42 -19.11 -3.16
CA GLY A 349 11.56 -19.31 -4.06
C GLY A 349 11.22 -19.29 -5.55
N GLN A 350 9.95 -19.19 -5.94
CA GLN A 350 9.48 -19.17 -7.32
C GLN A 350 8.95 -17.79 -7.71
N PRO A 351 8.88 -17.44 -9.01
CA PRO A 351 8.27 -16.20 -9.44
C PRO A 351 6.82 -16.06 -8.96
N HIS A 352 6.39 -14.82 -8.67
CA HIS A 352 4.99 -14.53 -8.40
C HIS A 352 4.08 -15.03 -9.54
N VAL A 353 2.93 -15.61 -9.20
CA VAL A 353 2.00 -16.19 -10.18
C VAL A 353 1.12 -15.10 -10.81
N THR A 354 0.61 -14.21 -9.97
CA THR A 354 -0.20 -13.02 -10.30
C THR A 354 0.14 -11.89 -9.32
N SER A 355 -0.57 -10.78 -9.37
CA SER A 355 -0.50 -9.69 -8.38
C SER A 355 -1.50 -9.90 -7.23
N LEU A 356 -1.47 -9.04 -6.22
CA LEU A 356 -2.36 -9.11 -5.05
C LEU A 356 -3.27 -7.88 -4.97
N GLY A 357 -4.58 -8.11 -4.86
CA GLY A 357 -5.57 -7.10 -4.55
C GLY A 357 -5.97 -7.16 -3.08
N ILE A 358 -5.89 -6.04 -2.35
CA ILE A 358 -6.23 -5.98 -0.92
C ILE A 358 -7.49 -5.15 -0.74
N TYR A 359 -8.57 -5.80 -0.32
CA TYR A 359 -9.83 -5.14 -0.02
C TYR A 359 -9.88 -4.73 1.47
N ARG A 360 -10.00 -3.42 1.71
CA ARG A 360 -10.24 -2.77 3.02
C ARG A 360 -9.13 -2.88 4.08
N PRO A 361 -7.84 -2.58 3.76
CA PRO A 361 -6.76 -2.65 4.75
C PRO A 361 -6.82 -1.54 5.80
N GLU A 362 -7.67 -0.52 5.63
CA GLU A 362 -7.97 0.43 6.71
C GLU A 362 -8.67 -0.22 7.92
N TRP A 363 -9.02 -1.52 7.83
CA TRP A 363 -9.31 -2.36 9.00
C TRP A 363 -8.29 -2.12 10.13
N THR A 364 -7.01 -1.95 9.81
CA THR A 364 -5.95 -1.68 10.79
C THR A 364 -6.24 -0.47 11.66
N TRP A 365 -6.91 0.54 11.11
CA TRP A 365 -7.36 1.74 11.79
C TRP A 365 -8.77 1.57 12.37
N LYS A 366 -9.74 1.17 11.55
CA LYS A 366 -11.16 1.06 11.95
C LYS A 366 -11.42 0.07 13.08
N SER A 367 -10.63 -0.99 13.17
CA SER A 367 -10.73 -2.01 14.23
C SER A 367 -9.82 -1.72 15.44
N SER A 368 -9.07 -0.62 15.41
CA SER A 368 -8.13 -0.30 16.49
C SER A 368 -8.84 0.30 17.70
N SER A 369 -8.29 0.05 18.88
CA SER A 369 -8.72 0.67 20.14
C SER A 369 -8.14 2.07 20.37
N GLY A 370 -7.29 2.54 19.46
CA GLY A 370 -6.66 3.86 19.52
C GLY A 370 -5.33 3.92 18.75
N PRO A 371 -4.65 5.07 18.75
CA PRO A 371 -3.51 5.32 17.86
C PRO A 371 -2.32 4.36 18.03
N ALA A 372 -2.05 3.85 19.23
CA ALA A 372 -0.96 2.90 19.46
C ALA A 372 -1.27 1.52 18.86
N ASP A 373 -2.50 1.03 19.08
CA ASP A 373 -3.00 -0.23 18.51
C ASP A 373 -3.07 -0.15 16.98
N PHE A 374 -3.58 0.96 16.43
CA PHE A 374 -3.56 1.20 14.98
C PHE A 374 -2.15 1.02 14.39
N ARG A 375 -1.14 1.72 14.94
CA ARG A 375 0.23 1.67 14.42
C ARG A 375 0.83 0.27 14.54
N ALA A 376 0.54 -0.46 15.62
CA ALA A 376 0.98 -1.84 15.79
C ALA A 376 0.31 -2.77 14.75
N ARG A 377 -1.00 -2.60 14.51
CA ARG A 377 -1.73 -3.37 13.50
C ARG A 377 -1.26 -3.08 12.09
N ASP A 378 -1.07 -1.82 11.74
CA ASP A 378 -0.60 -1.40 10.42
C ASP A 378 0.83 -1.93 10.19
N SER A 379 1.72 -1.82 11.19
CA SER A 379 3.05 -2.44 11.12
C SER A 379 2.97 -3.95 10.95
N ARG A 380 2.11 -4.64 11.70
CA ARG A 380 1.95 -6.09 11.55
C ARG A 380 1.39 -6.48 10.18
N PHE A 381 0.43 -5.72 9.66
CA PHE A 381 -0.20 -5.97 8.37
C PHE A 381 0.84 -5.89 7.24
N TRP A 382 1.63 -4.82 7.21
CA TRP A 382 2.55 -4.57 6.10
C TRP A 382 3.94 -5.19 6.30
N VAL A 383 4.45 -5.27 7.52
CA VAL A 383 5.83 -5.71 7.81
C VAL A 383 5.88 -7.11 8.41
N GLY A 384 4.88 -7.48 9.21
CA GLY A 384 4.82 -8.76 9.91
C GLY A 384 4.97 -8.64 11.42
N ALA A 385 4.81 -9.75 12.12
CA ALA A 385 4.68 -9.79 13.59
C ALA A 385 5.95 -9.35 14.35
N ASN A 386 7.13 -9.42 13.73
CA ASN A 386 8.38 -8.95 14.33
C ASN A 386 8.60 -7.43 14.15
N ALA A 387 7.78 -6.75 13.34
CA ALA A 387 7.95 -5.33 12.98
C ALA A 387 9.35 -5.00 12.40
N ASP A 388 9.99 -5.98 11.75
CA ASP A 388 11.26 -5.86 11.04
C ASP A 388 11.09 -6.52 9.65
N PRO A 389 11.13 -5.76 8.55
CA PRO A 389 10.89 -6.32 7.22
C PRO A 389 12.00 -7.28 6.79
N SER A 390 13.17 -7.25 7.44
CA SER A 390 14.27 -8.20 7.18
C SER A 390 14.14 -9.52 7.94
N ASP A 391 13.28 -9.58 8.97
CA ASP A 391 13.03 -10.78 9.76
C ASP A 391 11.54 -11.04 9.93
N THR A 392 11.02 -11.87 9.02
CA THR A 392 9.64 -12.36 9.05
C THR A 392 9.54 -13.79 9.59
N THR A 393 10.59 -14.27 10.27
CA THR A 393 10.71 -15.67 10.72
C THR A 393 9.84 -15.90 11.95
N THR A 394 8.56 -16.15 11.72
CA THR A 394 7.56 -16.35 12.77
C THR A 394 6.67 -17.55 12.45
N SER A 395 5.92 -18.05 13.45
CA SER A 395 4.85 -19.04 13.23
C SER A 395 3.55 -18.42 12.71
N SER A 396 3.47 -17.09 12.59
CA SER A 396 2.25 -16.42 12.12
C SER A 396 1.94 -16.82 10.67
N PRO A 397 0.68 -17.13 10.32
CA PRO A 397 0.28 -17.36 8.93
C PRO A 397 0.33 -16.06 8.10
N TRP A 398 0.22 -14.90 8.76
CA TRP A 398 0.42 -13.60 8.13
C TRP A 398 1.85 -13.13 8.33
N LYS A 399 2.69 -13.32 7.30
CA LYS A 399 4.11 -12.90 7.34
C LYS A 399 4.31 -11.40 7.22
N GLY A 400 3.29 -10.67 6.76
CA GLY A 400 3.40 -9.27 6.34
C GLY A 400 3.75 -9.15 4.86
N LEU A 401 3.28 -8.10 4.19
CA LEU A 401 3.52 -7.88 2.76
C LEU A 401 5.02 -7.76 2.41
N ALA A 402 5.82 -7.21 3.32
CA ALA A 402 7.27 -7.11 3.21
C ALA A 402 7.98 -8.47 3.05
N HIS A 403 7.31 -9.59 3.40
CA HIS A 403 7.83 -10.93 3.14
C HIS A 403 7.85 -11.28 1.65
N TYR A 404 6.85 -10.81 0.89
CA TYR A 404 6.58 -11.25 -0.47
C TYR A 404 7.02 -10.21 -1.51
N VAL A 405 6.75 -8.93 -1.27
CA VAL A 405 6.99 -7.85 -2.23
C VAL A 405 8.11 -6.95 -1.74
N ALA A 406 9.13 -6.73 -2.59
CA ALA A 406 10.25 -5.86 -2.25
C ALA A 406 9.86 -4.39 -2.29
N GLU A 407 10.53 -3.58 -1.47
CA GLU A 407 10.26 -2.15 -1.40
C GLU A 407 10.58 -1.43 -2.71
N SER A 408 9.83 -0.36 -2.98
CA SER A 408 10.23 0.66 -3.95
C SER A 408 10.44 2.01 -3.28
N THR A 409 11.13 2.91 -3.97
CA THR A 409 11.39 4.27 -3.48
C THR A 409 11.02 5.35 -4.50
N PRO A 410 10.34 6.44 -4.08
CA PRO A 410 10.13 7.63 -4.91
C PRO A 410 11.34 8.59 -4.86
N ILE A 411 12.39 8.26 -4.10
CA ILE A 411 13.53 9.15 -3.82
C ILE A 411 14.55 9.06 -4.95
N THR A 412 14.24 9.71 -6.07
CA THR A 412 15.02 9.63 -7.32
C THR A 412 15.61 10.97 -7.77
N ALA A 413 15.26 12.07 -7.08
CA ALA A 413 15.77 13.40 -7.37
C ALA A 413 15.94 14.26 -6.10
N LYS A 414 16.84 15.24 -6.18
CA LYS A 414 17.04 16.27 -5.14
C LYS A 414 16.12 17.49 -5.41
N PRO A 415 15.72 18.24 -4.37
CA PRO A 415 15.94 17.93 -2.96
C PRO A 415 15.03 16.80 -2.49
N PHE A 416 15.59 15.86 -1.72
CA PHE A 416 14.81 14.95 -0.89
C PHE A 416 14.72 15.53 0.51
N VAL A 417 13.51 15.67 1.06
CA VAL A 417 13.28 16.24 2.39
C VAL A 417 12.15 15.46 3.07
N THR A 418 12.40 15.02 4.30
CA THR A 418 11.39 14.39 5.16
C THR A 418 11.54 14.94 6.58
N GLY A 419 10.44 15.40 7.16
CA GLY A 419 10.32 15.67 8.59
C GLY A 419 9.70 14.49 9.35
N PHE A 420 9.43 13.37 8.66
CA PHE A 420 8.66 12.25 9.17
C PHE A 420 7.22 12.64 9.54
N ASN A 421 6.67 13.67 8.89
CA ASN A 421 5.28 14.06 9.03
C ASN A 421 4.38 13.02 8.37
N THR A 422 3.50 12.37 9.13
CA THR A 422 2.59 11.35 8.60
C THR A 422 1.33 11.92 7.97
N GLY A 423 1.16 13.26 7.93
CA GLY A 423 -0.01 13.92 7.37
C GLY A 423 -1.17 14.06 8.37
N HIS A 424 -0.91 13.86 9.67
CA HIS A 424 -1.84 14.14 10.76
C HIS A 424 -1.08 14.44 12.06
N GLY A 425 -1.80 14.86 13.09
CA GLY A 425 -1.26 14.96 14.45
C GLY A 425 -2.18 15.74 15.38
N ASP A 426 -1.87 15.72 16.67
CA ASP A 426 -2.61 16.47 17.70
C ASP A 426 -2.15 17.93 17.83
N PHE A 427 -1.24 18.33 16.94
CA PHE A 427 -0.69 19.67 16.86
C PHE A 427 0.05 19.90 15.55
N TYR A 428 0.35 21.16 15.25
CA TYR A 428 1.22 21.54 14.16
C TYR A 428 2.37 22.43 14.64
N ASN A 429 3.59 22.01 14.36
CA ASN A 429 4.81 22.80 14.58
C ASN A 429 5.34 23.38 13.25
N VAL A 430 5.90 24.58 13.32
CA VAL A 430 6.72 25.18 12.25
C VAL A 430 8.08 25.51 12.84
N ARG A 431 9.14 24.93 12.26
CA ARG A 431 10.53 25.04 12.74
C ARG A 431 10.70 24.80 14.26
N GLY A 432 9.97 23.83 14.80
CA GLY A 432 10.00 23.45 16.21
C GLY A 432 9.13 24.31 17.11
N VAL A 433 8.42 25.32 16.57
CA VAL A 433 7.50 26.17 17.32
C VAL A 433 6.08 25.70 17.11
N ARG A 434 5.34 25.45 18.19
CA ARG A 434 3.91 25.14 18.18
C ARG A 434 3.13 26.32 17.61
N VAL A 435 2.45 26.11 16.49
CA VAL A 435 1.60 27.14 15.85
C VAL A 435 0.11 26.79 15.89
N ARG A 436 -0.21 25.52 16.19
CA ARG A 436 -1.58 25.05 16.39
C ARG A 436 -1.60 23.88 17.35
N ASP A 437 -2.54 23.90 18.29
CA ASP A 437 -2.93 22.75 19.10
C ASP A 437 -4.23 22.11 18.56
N GLY A 438 -4.45 20.85 18.91
CA GLY A 438 -5.61 20.07 18.50
C GLY A 438 -5.39 19.27 17.23
N GLY A 439 -6.22 18.24 17.07
CA GLY A 439 -6.17 17.29 15.97
C GLY A 439 -6.23 17.93 14.58
N TRP A 440 -5.51 17.36 13.63
CA TRP A 440 -5.63 17.66 12.22
C TRP A 440 -5.19 16.45 11.38
N ASN A 441 -5.76 16.33 10.19
CA ASN A 441 -5.24 15.50 9.11
C ASN A 441 -5.26 16.31 7.81
N ASN A 442 -4.23 16.13 7.01
CA ASN A 442 -4.11 16.56 5.62
C ASN A 442 -2.94 15.80 4.98
N LEU A 443 -3.26 14.79 4.16
CA LEU A 443 -2.25 13.94 3.54
C LEU A 443 -1.42 14.64 2.45
N SER A 444 -1.85 15.80 1.94
CA SER A 444 -0.98 16.65 1.11
C SER A 444 0.28 17.07 1.88
N MET A 445 0.24 17.08 3.22
CA MET A 445 1.37 17.41 4.09
C MET A 445 2.23 16.19 4.46
N GLN A 446 1.82 14.98 4.11
CA GLN A 446 2.56 13.76 4.41
C GLN A 446 3.92 13.74 3.69
N ASP A 447 4.97 13.44 4.43
CA ASP A 447 6.30 13.19 3.89
C ASP A 447 6.42 11.78 3.29
N VAL A 448 7.46 11.56 2.48
CA VAL A 448 7.84 10.19 2.12
C VAL A 448 8.24 9.46 3.42
N PRO A 449 7.51 8.40 3.83
CA PRO A 449 7.83 7.65 5.04
C PRO A 449 9.09 6.79 4.85
N PRO A 450 9.76 6.34 5.93
CA PRO A 450 10.89 5.43 5.83
C PRO A 450 10.56 4.17 5.02
N THR A 451 11.44 3.82 4.08
CA THR A 451 11.37 2.59 3.30
C THR A 451 11.38 1.37 4.21
N TYR A 452 12.24 1.37 5.24
CA TYR A 452 12.40 0.28 6.19
C TYR A 452 11.82 0.66 7.56
N ARG A 453 10.91 -0.17 8.08
CA ARG A 453 10.26 0.05 9.39
C ARG A 453 10.11 -1.27 10.17
N TRP A 454 11.08 -1.66 11.01
CA TRP A 454 12.40 -1.04 11.18
C TRP A 454 13.51 -2.09 11.10
N VAL A 455 14.57 -1.78 10.34
CA VAL A 455 15.77 -2.62 10.26
C VAL A 455 16.86 -1.97 11.11
N VAL A 456 17.21 -2.64 12.21
CA VAL A 456 18.23 -2.19 13.16
C VAL A 456 19.28 -3.28 13.36
N GLU A 457 20.51 -2.98 12.96
CA GLU A 457 21.65 -3.87 13.13
C GLU A 457 22.47 -3.47 14.36
N SER A 458 22.69 -4.42 15.27
CA SER A 458 23.50 -4.24 16.48
C SER A 458 24.05 -5.59 16.94
N ALA A 459 25.25 -5.58 17.50
CA ALA A 459 25.83 -6.74 18.20
C ALA A 459 25.39 -6.82 19.69
N GLY A 460 24.75 -5.76 20.19
CA GLY A 460 24.21 -5.68 21.55
C GLY A 460 22.71 -5.44 21.53
N SER A 461 22.23 -4.63 22.46
CA SER A 461 20.84 -4.16 22.50
C SER A 461 20.52 -3.36 21.23
N ARG A 462 19.31 -3.57 20.68
CA ARG A 462 18.79 -2.79 19.57
C ARG A 462 18.05 -1.58 20.10
N LEU A 463 18.38 -0.39 19.60
CA LEU A 463 17.54 0.79 19.78
C LEU A 463 16.17 0.57 19.11
N THR A 464 15.15 1.27 19.61
CA THR A 464 13.79 1.27 19.08
C THR A 464 13.53 2.55 18.31
N PRO A 465 13.52 2.51 16.96
CA PRO A 465 13.02 3.62 16.16
C PRO A 465 11.50 3.66 16.21
N SER A 466 10.94 4.87 16.21
CA SER A 466 9.49 5.09 16.17
C SER A 466 9.17 6.43 15.50
N ILE A 467 7.96 6.53 14.95
CA ILE A 467 7.39 7.83 14.63
C ILE A 467 6.81 8.38 15.94
N ASP A 468 7.38 9.48 16.41
CA ASP A 468 6.94 10.19 17.61
C ASP A 468 5.94 11.28 17.26
N TYR A 469 4.84 11.30 18.02
CA TYR A 469 3.76 12.27 17.90
C TYR A 469 3.73 13.20 19.12
N GLY A 470 4.78 13.19 19.96
CA GLY A 470 4.91 14.09 21.11
C GLY A 470 5.57 15.43 20.77
N ASP A 471 6.46 15.46 19.77
CA ASP A 471 7.12 16.68 19.31
C ASP A 471 7.57 16.56 17.84
N ALA A 472 7.68 17.68 17.14
CA ALA A 472 8.08 17.74 15.74
C ALA A 472 8.85 19.02 15.41
N TYR A 473 9.72 18.96 14.39
CA TYR A 473 10.31 20.17 13.84
C TYR A 473 9.37 20.84 12.83
N GLU A 474 8.69 20.06 11.98
CA GLU A 474 7.65 20.53 11.07
C GLU A 474 6.48 19.55 11.10
N GLY A 475 5.25 20.05 11.14
CA GLY A 475 4.05 19.20 11.18
C GLY A 475 3.76 18.61 12.56
N GLY A 476 3.26 17.38 12.59
CA GLY A 476 2.72 16.72 13.79
C GLY A 476 3.51 15.51 14.27
N SER A 477 4.63 15.17 13.63
CA SER A 477 5.44 14.01 14.01
C SER A 477 6.92 14.16 13.67
N SER A 478 7.77 13.36 14.32
CA SER A 478 9.21 13.24 14.05
C SER A 478 9.66 11.77 14.15
N LEU A 479 10.90 11.47 13.77
CA LEU A 479 11.52 10.19 14.10
C LEU A 479 12.13 10.26 15.50
N ARG A 480 11.98 9.21 16.31
CA ARG A 480 12.62 9.11 17.63
C ARG A 480 13.35 7.77 17.76
N LEU A 481 14.58 7.81 18.29
CA LEU A 481 15.36 6.62 18.63
C LEU A 481 15.48 6.55 20.16
N THR A 482 14.99 5.46 20.75
CA THR A 482 15.07 5.24 22.20
C THR A 482 15.66 3.89 22.56
N GLY A 483 16.22 3.75 23.76
CA GLY A 483 16.59 2.44 24.32
C GLY A 483 17.95 2.46 25.01
N ARG A 484 18.43 1.27 25.37
CA ARG A 484 19.78 1.09 25.91
C ARG A 484 20.79 1.00 24.77
N LEU A 485 21.86 1.78 24.87
CA LEU A 485 22.97 1.77 23.94
C LEU A 485 24.17 1.11 24.64
N ASP A 486 24.50 -0.12 24.26
CA ASP A 486 25.65 -0.89 24.74
C ASP A 486 26.56 -1.38 23.61
N ALA A 487 26.15 -1.15 22.36
CA ALA A 487 26.89 -1.45 21.15
C ALA A 487 26.47 -0.49 20.02
N VAL A 488 27.23 -0.50 18.93
CA VAL A 488 26.89 0.24 17.72
C VAL A 488 25.55 -0.22 17.17
N ASN A 489 24.66 0.73 16.89
CA ASN A 489 23.37 0.50 16.25
C ASN A 489 23.34 1.18 14.88
N THR A 490 23.03 0.45 13.82
CA THR A 490 22.81 1.01 12.47
C THR A 490 21.34 0.85 12.11
N VAL A 491 20.66 1.97 11.85
CA VAL A 491 19.25 2.03 11.44
C VAL A 491 19.17 2.37 9.97
N ARG A 492 18.67 1.44 9.15
CA ARG A 492 18.40 1.69 7.73
C ARG A 492 17.06 2.40 7.62
N LEU A 493 16.98 3.53 6.90
CA LEU A 493 15.75 4.32 6.80
C LEU A 493 15.19 4.35 5.37
N TYR A 494 16.00 4.73 4.39
CA TYR A 494 15.52 4.96 3.02
C TYR A 494 16.37 4.26 1.99
N GLN A 495 15.72 3.68 0.99
CA GLN A 495 16.32 3.46 -0.34
C GLN A 495 16.25 4.76 -1.14
N ALA A 496 17.27 5.02 -1.96
CA ALA A 496 17.33 6.22 -2.78
C ALA A 496 18.11 6.00 -4.08
N ARG A 497 17.94 6.89 -5.05
CA ARG A 497 18.77 7.02 -6.25
C ARG A 497 19.08 8.51 -6.45
N LEU A 498 19.94 9.06 -5.60
CA LEU A 498 20.25 10.50 -5.62
C LEU A 498 21.68 10.75 -6.11
N PRO A 499 21.88 11.47 -7.23
CA PRO A 499 23.21 11.81 -7.70
C PRO A 499 23.90 12.81 -6.77
N VAL A 500 25.18 12.59 -6.52
CA VAL A 500 26.03 13.48 -5.72
C VAL A 500 26.82 14.41 -6.62
N SER A 501 26.65 15.71 -6.40
CA SER A 501 27.41 16.79 -7.02
C SER A 501 28.38 17.38 -5.98
N ALA A 502 29.32 18.23 -6.41
CA ALA A 502 30.17 18.99 -5.48
C ALA A 502 29.36 19.91 -4.54
N GLY A 503 28.16 20.31 -4.95
CA GLY A 503 27.23 21.11 -4.17
C GLY A 503 26.32 20.29 -3.25
N THR A 504 26.32 18.95 -3.33
CA THR A 504 25.41 18.13 -2.52
C THR A 504 25.73 18.28 -1.03
N ARG A 505 24.68 18.44 -0.23
CA ARG A 505 24.70 18.49 1.23
C ARG A 505 23.66 17.54 1.81
N LEU A 506 23.95 17.04 3.02
CA LEU A 506 23.02 16.30 3.85
C LEU A 506 22.75 17.08 5.14
N SER A 507 21.52 17.50 5.33
CA SER A 507 21.09 18.22 6.53
C SER A 507 20.23 17.33 7.42
N VAL A 508 20.50 17.36 8.73
CA VAL A 508 19.72 16.67 9.76
C VAL A 508 19.34 17.69 10.83
N VAL A 509 18.07 17.70 11.25
CA VAL A 509 17.60 18.51 12.38
C VAL A 509 17.29 17.57 13.54
N LEU A 510 17.94 17.79 14.67
CA LEU A 510 17.90 16.91 15.82
C LEU A 510 17.58 17.66 17.12
N LYS A 511 17.02 16.94 18.09
CA LYS A 511 16.71 17.44 19.43
C LYS A 511 17.05 16.36 20.46
N THR A 512 17.80 16.74 21.49
CA THR A 512 18.20 15.88 22.60
C THR A 512 17.54 16.34 23.91
N PRO A 513 17.37 15.44 24.90
CA PRO A 513 16.79 15.80 26.19
C PRO A 513 17.68 16.74 27.03
N GLN A 514 18.98 16.78 26.73
CA GLN A 514 19.97 17.66 27.35
C GLN A 514 21.09 17.98 26.36
N ALA A 515 21.81 19.08 26.60
CA ALA A 515 23.01 19.41 25.83
C ALA A 515 24.09 18.31 26.00
N GLY A 516 24.89 18.09 24.96
CA GLY A 516 25.98 17.12 24.99
C GLY A 516 26.10 16.30 23.70
N PRO A 517 27.01 15.30 23.70
CA PRO A 517 27.26 14.47 22.53
C PRO A 517 25.98 13.76 22.06
N THR A 518 25.62 13.96 20.79
CA THR A 518 24.45 13.31 20.19
C THR A 518 24.69 11.81 20.04
N ARG A 519 25.96 11.40 19.87
CA ARG A 519 26.37 10.04 19.55
C ARG A 519 25.75 9.48 18.26
N LEU A 520 25.16 10.37 17.46
CA LEU A 520 24.44 10.07 16.25
C LEU A 520 25.29 10.46 15.05
N GLN A 521 25.33 9.57 14.06
CA GLN A 521 25.96 9.80 12.78
C GLN A 521 24.90 9.64 11.69
N ALA A 522 24.98 10.48 10.65
CA ALA A 522 24.28 10.18 9.41
C ALA A 522 25.02 9.05 8.68
N ALA A 523 24.29 8.07 8.16
CA ALA A 523 24.86 6.94 7.42
C ALA A 523 24.39 6.97 5.96
N VAL A 524 25.33 6.99 5.01
CA VAL A 524 25.07 7.05 3.57
C VAL A 524 25.77 5.89 2.88
N ALA A 525 25.02 5.05 2.16
CA ALA A 525 25.59 4.04 1.28
C ALA A 525 25.37 4.45 -0.19
N PHE A 526 26.30 4.05 -1.05
CA PHE A 526 26.34 4.45 -2.46
C PHE A 526 26.12 3.25 -3.38
N ALA A 527 25.68 3.49 -4.61
CA ALA A 527 25.28 2.42 -5.54
C ALA A 527 26.41 1.46 -5.91
N ASP A 528 27.67 1.89 -5.84
CA ASP A 528 28.88 1.08 -6.05
C ASP A 528 29.23 0.17 -4.85
N ALA A 529 28.70 0.46 -3.65
CA ALA A 529 28.85 -0.34 -2.44
C ALA A 529 27.59 -0.23 -1.56
N PRO A 530 26.43 -0.79 -2.01
CA PRO A 530 25.12 -0.43 -1.48
C PRO A 530 24.88 -0.86 -0.03
N HIS A 531 25.64 -1.83 0.51
CA HIS A 531 25.55 -2.28 1.90
C HIS A 531 26.64 -1.70 2.81
N THR A 532 27.55 -0.88 2.29
CA THR A 532 28.65 -0.29 3.06
C THR A 532 28.37 1.18 3.34
N PHE A 533 28.10 1.50 4.61
CA PHE A 533 27.81 2.87 5.02
C PHE A 533 29.08 3.70 5.22
N THR A 534 29.13 4.86 4.57
CA THR A 534 29.97 6.00 4.96
C THR A 534 29.22 6.81 6.01
N THR A 535 29.87 7.13 7.12
CA THR A 535 29.23 7.77 8.28
C THR A 535 29.79 9.15 8.57
N PHE A 536 28.91 10.07 8.96
CA PHE A 536 29.24 11.47 9.22
C PHE A 536 28.72 11.86 10.61
N ASP A 537 29.60 12.35 11.47
CA ASP A 537 29.25 12.72 12.85
C ASP A 537 28.31 13.94 12.89
N LEU A 538 27.25 13.87 13.71
CA LEU A 538 26.33 14.98 13.97
C LEU A 538 26.71 15.76 15.24
N GLY A 539 27.79 15.36 15.91
CA GLY A 539 28.46 16.12 16.96
C GLY A 539 27.68 16.17 18.26
N ALA A 540 27.69 17.33 18.93
CA ALA A 540 26.97 17.59 20.17
C ALA A 540 25.90 18.66 19.97
N THR A 541 24.82 18.64 20.74
CA THR A 541 23.86 19.75 20.86
C THR A 541 24.26 20.70 21.98
N GLY A 542 23.98 21.99 21.80
CA GLY A 542 24.23 23.03 22.79
C GLY A 542 23.08 23.23 23.78
N GLY A 543 21.90 22.70 23.49
CA GLY A 543 20.74 22.80 24.36
C GLY A 543 19.69 21.72 24.12
N THR A 544 18.47 21.97 24.60
CA THR A 544 17.30 21.09 24.43
C THR A 544 16.42 21.49 23.25
N GLY A 545 16.82 22.49 22.46
CA GLY A 545 16.12 22.95 21.28
C GLY A 545 16.41 22.09 20.04
N TRP A 546 15.69 22.38 18.96
CA TRP A 546 15.97 21.79 17.65
C TRP A 546 17.21 22.44 17.03
N GLU A 547 18.18 21.63 16.63
CA GLU A 547 19.43 22.10 16.04
C GLU A 547 19.69 21.42 14.69
N ARG A 548 20.07 22.23 13.69
CA ARG A 548 20.46 21.73 12.36
C ARG A 548 21.95 21.41 12.31
N ARG A 549 22.27 20.30 11.65
CA ARG A 549 23.62 19.95 11.20
C ARG A 549 23.58 19.78 9.70
N THR A 550 24.57 20.33 9.00
CA THR A 550 24.69 20.22 7.54
C THR A 550 26.06 19.68 7.22
N LEU A 551 26.07 18.54 6.52
CA LEU A 551 27.24 17.76 6.17
C LEU A 551 27.57 17.97 4.70
N ASP A 552 28.87 18.08 4.40
CA ASP A 552 29.36 18.15 3.03
C ASP A 552 29.53 16.75 2.44
N LEU A 553 28.92 16.49 1.27
CA LEU A 553 29.07 15.25 0.52
C LEU A 553 29.93 15.43 -0.74
N SER A 554 30.58 16.58 -0.92
CA SER A 554 31.39 16.93 -2.10
C SER A 554 32.49 15.91 -2.42
N ALA A 555 33.11 15.32 -1.39
CA ALA A 555 34.11 14.25 -1.52
C ALA A 555 33.57 12.96 -2.20
N HIS A 556 32.26 12.85 -2.35
CA HIS A 556 31.59 11.73 -3.01
C HIS A 556 30.92 12.14 -4.33
N ALA A 557 31.25 13.32 -4.88
CA ALA A 557 30.75 13.77 -6.17
C ALA A 557 30.99 12.73 -7.27
N GLY A 558 30.01 12.56 -8.15
CA GLY A 558 30.01 11.52 -9.19
C GLY A 558 29.45 10.16 -8.73
N ARG A 559 29.31 9.92 -7.42
CA ARG A 559 28.61 8.74 -6.89
C ARG A 559 27.09 8.98 -6.83
N THR A 560 26.34 7.90 -6.65
CA THR A 560 24.88 7.94 -6.44
C THR A 560 24.56 7.35 -5.08
N ILE A 561 23.84 8.08 -4.24
CA ILE A 561 23.34 7.58 -2.95
C ILE A 561 22.30 6.50 -3.21
N ALA A 562 22.49 5.35 -2.58
CA ALA A 562 21.63 4.18 -2.66
C ALA A 562 20.81 3.96 -1.37
N GLN A 563 21.39 4.30 -0.20
CA GLN A 563 20.68 4.24 1.08
C GLN A 563 21.01 5.44 1.96
N LEU A 564 20.02 5.84 2.77
CA LEU A 564 20.16 6.79 3.87
C LEU A 564 19.74 6.10 5.17
N GLY A 565 20.50 6.32 6.24
CA GLY A 565 20.27 5.76 7.56
C GLY A 565 20.90 6.59 8.66
N LEU A 566 20.88 6.04 9.86
CA LEU A 566 21.49 6.61 11.06
C LEU A 566 22.37 5.56 11.72
N ARG A 567 23.49 5.99 12.31
CA ARG A 567 24.34 5.12 13.13
C ARG A 567 24.55 5.74 14.49
N VAL A 568 24.32 4.97 15.55
CA VAL A 568 24.52 5.40 16.93
C VAL A 568 25.72 4.64 17.52
N THR A 569 26.63 5.36 18.18
CA THR A 569 27.86 4.79 18.75
C THR A 569 28.07 5.20 20.21
N GLY A 570 28.90 4.48 20.96
CA GLY A 570 29.13 4.74 22.38
C GLY A 570 28.18 3.98 23.31
N THR A 571 27.99 4.45 24.54
CA THR A 571 27.24 3.74 25.59
C THR A 571 26.33 4.66 26.43
N ALA A 572 25.06 4.31 26.56
CA ALA A 572 24.06 5.05 27.35
C ALA A 572 23.01 4.10 27.93
N ASP A 573 22.68 4.25 29.21
CA ASP A 573 21.61 3.47 29.83
C ASP A 573 20.23 3.83 29.29
N ALA A 574 20.01 5.11 28.98
CA ALA A 574 18.80 5.64 28.37
C ALA A 574 19.15 6.61 27.24
N TYR A 575 19.26 6.10 26.02
CA TYR A 575 19.41 6.89 24.81
C TYR A 575 18.03 7.40 24.36
N ASP A 576 17.94 8.70 24.05
CA ASP A 576 16.73 9.34 23.51
C ASP A 576 17.14 10.52 22.62
N ILE A 577 16.84 10.43 21.33
CA ILE A 577 17.04 11.53 20.38
C ILE A 577 15.87 11.59 19.41
N ARG A 578 15.47 12.80 19.05
CA ARG A 578 14.51 13.06 17.97
C ARG A 578 15.24 13.59 16.75
N VAL A 579 14.80 13.13 15.57
CA VAL A 579 15.19 13.64 14.27
C VAL A 579 13.93 14.22 13.61
N GLY A 580 13.88 15.54 13.53
CA GLY A 580 12.73 16.29 13.01
C GLY A 580 12.85 16.63 11.53
N GLN A 581 14.04 16.43 10.94
CA GLN A 581 14.23 16.56 9.49
C GLN A 581 15.47 15.80 9.03
N LEU A 582 15.37 15.16 7.86
CA LEU A 582 16.48 14.64 7.07
C LEU A 582 16.33 15.15 5.63
N ALA A 583 17.38 15.76 5.08
CA ALA A 583 17.34 16.38 3.76
C ALA A 583 18.62 16.17 2.96
N VAL A 584 18.51 15.71 1.71
CA VAL A 584 19.61 15.70 0.73
C VAL A 584 19.29 16.75 -0.33
N HIS A 585 20.16 17.74 -0.49
CA HIS A 585 19.93 18.89 -1.36
C HIS A 585 21.24 19.40 -1.96
N ASP A 586 21.18 20.32 -2.92
CA ASP A 586 22.36 21.04 -3.41
C ASP A 586 22.55 22.37 -2.66
N ALA A 587 23.72 22.98 -2.81
CA ALA A 587 24.04 24.29 -2.26
C ALA A 587 23.04 25.36 -2.74
N GLY A 588 22.71 26.30 -1.86
CA GLY A 588 21.72 27.34 -2.15
C GLY A 588 20.25 26.91 -1.94
N TRP A 589 19.98 25.64 -1.64
CA TRP A 589 18.64 25.24 -1.19
C TRP A 589 18.31 25.87 0.17
N THR A 590 17.17 26.56 0.23
CA THR A 590 16.61 27.11 1.46
C THR A 590 15.38 26.30 1.88
N PRO A 591 15.27 25.83 3.12
CA PRO A 591 14.05 25.19 3.62
C PRO A 591 12.86 26.16 3.57
N SER A 592 11.92 25.93 2.65
CA SER A 592 10.63 26.62 2.64
C SER A 592 9.62 25.87 3.51
N PRO A 593 8.77 26.56 4.30
CA PRO A 593 7.61 25.93 4.91
C PRO A 593 6.79 25.27 3.80
N ARG A 594 6.33 24.02 4.00
CA ARG A 594 5.41 23.42 3.05
C ARG A 594 4.09 24.17 3.12
N ARG A 595 3.67 24.74 2.00
CA ARG A 595 2.32 25.27 1.86
C ARG A 595 1.39 24.07 1.64
N PRO A 596 0.22 24.01 2.30
CA PRO A 596 -0.86 23.12 1.86
C PRO A 596 -1.12 23.36 0.37
N GLY A 597 -1.34 22.28 -0.38
CA GLY A 597 -1.58 22.31 -1.83
C GLY A 597 -2.70 23.25 -2.24
#